data_AF-A0A953WL49-F1
#
_entry.id   AF-A0A953WL49-F1
#
_cell.length_a   1.000
_cell.length_b   1.000
_cell.length_c   1.000
_cell.angle_alpha   90.00
_cell.angle_beta   90.00
_cell.angle_gamma   90.00
#
_symmetry.space_group_name_H-M   'P 1'
#
loop_
_entity.id
_entity.type
_entity.pdbx_description
1 polymer ?
#
loop_
_entity_poly.entity_id
_entity_poly.type
_entity_poly.pdbx_seq_one_letter_code
_entity_poly.pdbx_strand_id
1 'polypeptide(L)'
;DGLNLTWETLEGVVKHNGPLVGEGKEPLPAAIVEYAKSHDLWLGTHAGLEAQVAAIADDIAYNNHDVDDGLRAGLFSFEDARGLPLIGPALAHVEKSWPDAPREVQIAEAVSALIGEMVTDVVAETRARLAALKPQSADDIRHAGRQIVDFSEPMRVKLGGLRRFLHENMYRHYRINRARSQAKRMVRDLFGLFFAEPEILPDEWQNRLKGGDDARRARVVCDYIAGMTDRYAIREYERLFSVGPAL
;
A
#
# COMPACT_ATOMS: atom_id res chain seq x y z
N ASP A 1 5.07 3.19 25.94
CA ASP A 1 6.15 2.54 25.18
C ASP A 1 5.83 2.51 23.70
N GLY A 2 6.66 3.18 22.92
CA GLY A 2 6.55 3.31 21.47
C GLY A 2 7.85 3.94 20.95
N LEU A 3 7.92 4.22 19.66
CA LEU A 3 9.16 4.76 19.05
C LEU A 3 9.43 6.24 19.36
N ASN A 4 8.53 6.92 20.10
CA ASN A 4 8.63 8.34 20.43
C ASN A 4 8.92 9.23 19.21
N LEU A 5 8.20 8.95 18.12
CA LEU A 5 8.35 9.67 16.86
C LEU A 5 7.80 11.09 16.97
N THR A 6 8.27 11.96 16.08
CA THR A 6 7.75 13.34 16.00
C THR A 6 6.29 13.35 15.55
N TRP A 7 5.60 14.43 15.87
CA TRP A 7 4.20 14.61 15.49
C TRP A 7 4.02 14.53 13.97
N GLU A 8 4.92 15.13 13.19
CA GLU A 8 4.87 15.16 11.72
C GLU A 8 5.04 13.76 11.11
N THR A 9 5.86 12.93 11.74
CA THR A 9 6.05 11.53 11.30
C THR A 9 4.76 10.74 11.48
N LEU A 10 4.12 10.88 12.65
CA LEU A 10 2.87 10.20 12.97
C LEU A 10 1.71 10.72 12.13
N GLU A 11 1.66 12.04 11.94
CA GLU A 11 0.74 12.71 11.02
C GLU A 11 0.86 12.13 9.61
N GLY A 12 2.08 12.08 9.09
CA GLY A 12 2.35 11.58 7.74
C GLY A 12 1.88 10.14 7.57
N VAL A 13 2.25 9.24 8.49
CA VAL A 13 1.79 7.83 8.44
C VAL A 13 0.26 7.73 8.46
N VAL A 14 -0.42 8.56 9.26
CA VAL A 14 -1.88 8.49 9.40
C VAL A 14 -2.63 9.12 8.23
N LYS A 15 -2.17 10.25 7.70
CA LYS A 15 -2.92 11.08 6.74
C LYS A 15 -2.29 11.19 5.34
N HIS A 16 -1.27 10.40 5.00
CA HIS A 16 -0.60 10.48 3.69
C HIS A 16 -1.57 10.40 2.49
N ASN A 17 -2.67 9.64 2.62
CA ASN A 17 -3.74 9.54 1.61
C ASN A 17 -4.85 10.62 1.71
N GLY A 18 -4.67 11.61 2.58
CA GLY A 18 -5.60 12.73 2.79
C GLY A 18 -6.38 12.66 4.11
N PRO A 19 -7.37 13.56 4.28
CA PRO A 19 -8.19 13.63 5.50
C PRO A 19 -8.92 12.33 5.80
N LEU A 20 -9.01 11.99 7.09
CA LEU A 20 -9.71 10.80 7.57
C LEU A 20 -11.09 11.09 8.15
N VAL A 21 -11.40 12.36 8.46
CA VAL A 21 -12.75 12.79 8.89
C VAL A 21 -13.33 13.79 7.90
N GLY A 22 -14.66 13.81 7.80
CA GLY A 22 -15.39 14.64 6.84
C GLY A 22 -16.54 13.86 6.18
N GLU A 23 -17.20 14.52 5.24
CA GLU A 23 -18.32 13.93 4.51
C GLU A 23 -17.86 12.70 3.70
N GLY A 24 -18.61 11.60 3.78
CA GLY A 24 -18.32 10.36 3.05
C GLY A 24 -17.12 9.56 3.55
N LYS A 25 -16.59 9.83 4.75
CA LYS A 25 -15.48 9.08 5.34
C LYS A 25 -15.97 7.89 6.16
N GLU A 26 -15.26 6.77 6.03
CA GLU A 26 -15.44 5.58 6.85
C GLU A 26 -15.09 5.83 8.32
N PRO A 27 -15.61 5.03 9.27
CA PRO A 27 -15.21 5.12 10.67
C PRO A 27 -13.70 4.97 10.85
N LEU A 28 -13.12 5.81 11.70
CA LEU A 28 -11.70 5.78 12.01
C LEU A 28 -11.29 4.44 12.66
N PRO A 29 -10.13 3.88 12.28
CA PRO A 29 -9.53 2.77 13.01
C PRO A 29 -9.38 3.09 14.51
N ALA A 30 -9.75 2.14 15.37
CA ALA A 30 -9.75 2.36 16.82
C ALA A 30 -8.42 2.87 17.38
N ALA A 31 -7.28 2.40 16.84
CA ALA A 31 -5.96 2.85 17.25
C ALA A 31 -5.71 4.34 16.95
N ILE A 32 -6.24 4.86 15.83
CA ILE A 32 -6.16 6.28 15.49
C ILE A 32 -7.06 7.09 16.42
N VAL A 33 -8.29 6.60 16.69
CA VAL A 33 -9.21 7.25 17.64
C VAL A 33 -8.59 7.35 19.03
N GLU A 34 -7.96 6.27 19.51
CA GLU A 34 -7.31 6.24 20.81
C GLU A 34 -6.11 7.20 20.86
N TYR A 35 -5.22 7.14 19.87
CA TYR A 35 -4.04 7.98 19.82
C TYR A 35 -4.38 9.48 19.70
N ALA A 36 -5.37 9.82 18.87
CA ALA A 36 -5.79 11.20 18.63
C ALA A 36 -6.37 11.89 19.88
N LYS A 37 -6.75 11.14 20.94
CA LYS A 37 -7.14 11.72 22.24
C LYS A 37 -5.96 12.35 22.98
N SER A 38 -4.74 11.88 22.74
CA SER A 38 -3.53 12.37 23.40
C SER A 38 -2.78 13.41 22.57
N HIS A 39 -2.74 13.22 21.25
CA HIS A 39 -2.11 14.16 20.32
C HIS A 39 -3.02 14.36 19.11
N ASP A 40 -3.56 15.57 18.95
CA ASP A 40 -4.41 15.88 17.81
C ASP A 40 -3.59 15.89 16.51
N LEU A 41 -3.86 14.94 15.62
CA LEU A 41 -3.19 14.78 14.32
C LEU A 41 -3.87 15.59 13.20
N TRP A 42 -4.84 16.45 13.54
CA TRP A 42 -5.62 17.24 12.58
C TRP A 42 -6.22 16.35 11.49
N LEU A 43 -6.99 15.34 11.91
CA LEU A 43 -7.52 14.28 11.02
C LEU A 43 -8.40 14.81 9.88
N GLY A 44 -8.89 16.05 9.96
CA GLY A 44 -9.70 16.70 8.94
C GLY A 44 -8.89 17.46 7.87
N THR A 45 -7.57 17.49 7.97
CA THR A 45 -6.68 18.22 7.04
C THR A 45 -5.82 17.25 6.22
N HIS A 46 -5.16 17.75 5.18
CA HIS A 46 -4.17 16.98 4.44
C HIS A 46 -2.88 16.83 5.27
N ALA A 47 -2.01 15.89 4.89
CA ALA A 47 -0.68 15.77 5.49
C ALA A 47 0.28 16.84 4.97
N GLY A 48 1.41 17.01 5.67
CA GLY A 48 2.54 17.83 5.16
C GLY A 48 3.08 17.34 3.82
N LEU A 49 3.83 18.21 3.13
CA LEU A 49 4.27 17.97 1.74
C LEU A 49 5.10 16.68 1.61
N GLU A 50 5.98 16.41 2.56
CA GLU A 50 6.85 15.23 2.60
C GLU A 50 6.05 13.92 2.69
N ALA A 51 4.96 13.91 3.47
CA ALA A 51 4.08 12.76 3.57
C ALA A 51 3.30 12.52 2.26
N GLN A 52 2.94 13.60 1.54
CA GLN A 52 2.33 13.48 0.22
C GLN A 52 3.34 12.97 -0.82
N VAL A 53 4.62 13.37 -0.74
CA VAL A 53 5.71 12.81 -1.56
C VAL A 53 5.89 11.32 -1.26
N ALA A 54 5.87 10.91 0.01
CA ALA A 54 5.96 9.50 0.36
C ALA A 54 4.79 8.68 -0.22
N ALA A 55 3.56 9.21 -0.14
CA ALA A 55 2.38 8.56 -0.71
C ALA A 55 2.49 8.36 -2.22
N ILE A 56 2.83 9.43 -2.96
CA ILE A 56 2.91 9.34 -4.42
C ILE A 56 4.09 8.46 -4.87
N ALA A 57 5.18 8.42 -4.09
CA ALA A 57 6.32 7.55 -4.37
C ALA A 57 5.93 6.07 -4.21
N ASP A 58 5.13 5.72 -3.20
CA ASP A 58 4.59 4.37 -3.04
C ASP A 58 3.67 4.00 -4.20
N ASP A 59 2.77 4.90 -4.62
CA ASP A 59 1.94 4.72 -5.80
C ASP A 59 2.78 4.48 -7.07
N ILE A 60 3.84 5.26 -7.29
CA ILE A 60 4.77 5.07 -8.43
C ILE A 60 5.42 3.70 -8.34
N ALA A 61 5.98 3.34 -7.18
CA ALA A 61 6.68 2.06 -7.00
C ALA A 61 5.73 0.87 -7.23
N TYR A 62 4.54 0.89 -6.63
CA TYR A 62 3.57 -0.19 -6.71
C TYR A 62 3.12 -0.45 -8.15
N ASN A 63 2.68 0.60 -8.88
CA ASN A 63 2.22 0.43 -10.26
C ASN A 63 3.34 -0.09 -11.18
N ASN A 64 4.59 0.32 -10.95
CA ASN A 64 5.73 -0.11 -11.75
C ASN A 64 6.20 -1.54 -11.40
N HIS A 65 6.19 -1.91 -10.11
CA HIS A 65 6.49 -3.28 -9.68
C HIS A 65 5.47 -4.27 -10.24
N ASP A 66 4.17 -3.94 -10.24
CA ASP A 66 3.16 -4.83 -10.82
C ASP A 66 3.35 -5.02 -12.34
N VAL A 67 3.83 -4.00 -13.05
CA VAL A 67 4.19 -4.13 -14.47
C VAL A 67 5.41 -5.04 -14.64
N ASP A 68 6.46 -4.84 -13.84
CA ASP A 68 7.68 -5.66 -13.87
C ASP A 68 7.35 -7.14 -13.57
N ASP A 69 6.65 -7.39 -12.47
CA ASP A 69 6.25 -8.73 -12.03
C ASP A 69 5.32 -9.40 -13.04
N GLY A 70 4.34 -8.66 -13.58
CA GLY A 70 3.41 -9.16 -14.58
C GLY A 70 4.12 -9.62 -15.87
N LEU A 71 5.08 -8.83 -16.35
CA LEU A 71 5.89 -9.15 -17.53
C LEU A 71 6.86 -10.30 -17.27
N ARG A 72 7.57 -10.29 -16.13
CA ARG A 72 8.53 -11.34 -15.75
C ARG A 72 7.85 -12.69 -15.50
N ALA A 73 6.67 -12.68 -14.88
CA ALA A 73 5.89 -13.88 -14.63
C ALA A 73 5.15 -14.39 -15.88
N GLY A 74 5.22 -13.66 -17.00
CA GLY A 74 4.53 -13.99 -18.25
C GLY A 74 3.00 -13.97 -18.12
N LEU A 75 2.46 -13.14 -17.22
CA LEU A 75 1.01 -12.97 -17.07
C LEU A 75 0.41 -12.19 -18.26
N PHE A 76 1.21 -11.31 -18.86
CA PHE A 76 0.95 -10.63 -20.12
C PHE A 76 2.27 -10.36 -20.86
N SER A 77 2.19 -10.12 -22.16
CA SER A 77 3.33 -9.87 -23.03
C SER A 77 3.55 -8.38 -23.31
N PHE A 78 4.66 -8.04 -23.98
CA PHE A 78 4.90 -6.68 -24.49
C PHE A 78 3.83 -6.28 -25.50
N GLU A 79 3.35 -7.22 -26.31
CA GLU A 79 2.33 -6.94 -27.32
C GLU A 79 1.01 -6.54 -26.66
N ASP A 80 0.63 -7.23 -25.57
CA ASP A 80 -0.56 -6.91 -24.78
C ASP A 80 -0.47 -5.51 -24.15
N ALA A 81 0.72 -5.14 -23.66
CA ALA A 81 0.96 -3.88 -22.97
C ALA A 81 1.26 -2.69 -23.90
N ARG A 82 1.67 -2.94 -25.15
CA ARG A 82 2.08 -1.90 -26.12
C ARG A 82 0.96 -0.92 -26.45
N GLY A 83 -0.31 -1.35 -26.35
CA GLY A 83 -1.47 -0.49 -26.57
C GLY A 83 -1.74 0.52 -25.44
N LEU A 84 -1.07 0.40 -24.30
CA LEU A 84 -1.33 1.26 -23.15
C LEU A 84 -0.62 2.62 -23.33
N PRO A 85 -1.33 3.76 -23.13
CA PRO A 85 -0.74 5.08 -23.32
C PRO A 85 0.48 5.41 -22.46
N LEU A 86 0.64 4.72 -21.32
CA LEU A 86 1.79 4.88 -20.43
C LEU A 86 2.93 3.92 -20.81
N ILE A 87 2.62 2.64 -21.03
CA ILE A 87 3.62 1.59 -21.28
C ILE A 87 4.12 1.59 -22.73
N GLY A 88 3.22 1.77 -23.70
CA GLY A 88 3.55 1.70 -25.13
C GLY A 88 4.71 2.60 -25.55
N PRO A 89 4.71 3.89 -25.20
CA PRO A 89 5.83 4.79 -25.49
C PRO A 89 7.16 4.35 -24.85
N ALA A 90 7.13 3.87 -23.60
CA ALA A 90 8.31 3.37 -22.91
C ALA A 90 8.88 2.12 -23.59
N LEU A 91 8.02 1.16 -23.96
CA LEU A 91 8.43 -0.03 -24.71
C LEU A 91 9.03 0.34 -26.07
N ALA A 92 8.38 1.21 -26.83
CA ALA A 92 8.87 1.65 -28.13
C ALA A 92 10.24 2.37 -28.03
N HIS A 93 10.44 3.14 -26.97
CA HIS A 93 11.73 3.78 -26.69
C HIS A 93 12.82 2.73 -26.45
N VAL A 94 12.55 1.74 -25.60
CA VAL A 94 13.52 0.69 -25.24
C VAL A 94 13.82 -0.22 -26.42
N GLU A 95 12.83 -0.63 -27.20
CA GLU A 95 13.02 -1.44 -28.40
C GLU A 95 13.90 -0.74 -29.44
N LYS A 96 13.84 0.60 -29.50
CA LYS A 96 14.69 1.40 -30.38
C LYS A 96 16.09 1.61 -29.82
N SER A 97 16.22 1.88 -28.53
CA SER A 97 17.50 2.18 -27.87
C SER A 97 18.33 0.92 -27.61
N TRP A 98 17.67 -0.22 -27.39
CA TRP A 98 18.26 -1.48 -26.93
C TRP A 98 17.67 -2.70 -27.68
N PRO A 99 17.75 -2.75 -29.03
CA PRO A 99 17.07 -3.78 -29.83
C PRO A 99 17.58 -5.20 -29.54
N ASP A 100 18.89 -5.35 -29.28
CA ASP A 100 19.54 -6.65 -29.09
C ASP A 100 19.71 -7.03 -27.59
N ALA A 101 19.15 -6.23 -26.68
CA ALA A 101 19.27 -6.49 -25.24
C ALA A 101 18.41 -7.69 -24.82
N PRO A 102 18.84 -8.45 -23.78
CA PRO A 102 18.00 -9.49 -23.18
C PRO A 102 16.65 -8.93 -22.74
N ARG A 103 15.61 -9.76 -22.79
CA ARG A 103 14.24 -9.35 -22.51
C ARG A 103 14.09 -8.77 -21.10
N GLU A 104 14.81 -9.31 -20.13
CA GLU A 104 14.84 -8.84 -18.75
C GLU A 104 15.41 -7.42 -18.64
N VAL A 105 16.41 -7.10 -19.45
CA VAL A 105 16.98 -5.75 -19.54
C VAL A 105 15.98 -4.80 -20.19
N GLN A 106 15.32 -5.24 -21.27
CA GLN A 106 14.28 -4.42 -21.92
C GLN A 106 13.11 -4.12 -20.96
N ILE A 107 12.69 -5.11 -20.14
CA ILE A 107 11.67 -4.89 -19.10
C ILE A 107 12.16 -3.85 -18.09
N ALA A 108 13.36 -4.03 -17.55
CA ALA A 108 13.91 -3.13 -16.54
C ALA A 108 14.04 -1.69 -17.06
N GLU A 109 14.52 -1.51 -18.29
CA GLU A 109 14.63 -0.19 -18.92
C GLU A 109 13.25 0.43 -19.20
N ALA A 110 12.25 -0.37 -19.56
CA ALA A 110 10.89 0.14 -19.78
C ALA A 110 10.27 0.62 -18.47
N VAL A 111 10.42 -0.17 -17.39
CA VAL A 111 9.97 0.19 -16.05
C VAL A 111 10.71 1.44 -15.54
N SER A 112 12.01 1.55 -15.79
CA SER A 112 12.79 2.75 -15.47
C SER A 112 12.27 4.00 -16.21
N ALA A 113 11.98 3.88 -17.50
CA ALA A 113 11.39 4.97 -18.29
C ALA A 113 9.99 5.38 -17.78
N LEU A 114 9.17 4.41 -17.37
CA LEU A 114 7.87 4.65 -16.76
C LEU A 114 7.97 5.43 -15.45
N ILE A 115 8.87 5.02 -14.55
CA ILE A 115 9.16 5.74 -13.30
C ILE A 115 9.60 7.17 -13.63
N GLY A 116 10.50 7.35 -14.60
CA GLY A 116 10.95 8.65 -15.04
C GLY A 116 9.82 9.56 -15.53
N GLU A 117 8.90 9.05 -16.34
CA GLU A 117 7.73 9.78 -16.83
C GLU A 117 6.81 10.21 -15.68
N MET A 118 6.51 9.28 -14.75
CA MET A 118 5.65 9.53 -13.60
C MET A 118 6.26 10.55 -12.64
N VAL A 119 7.56 10.43 -12.33
CA VAL A 119 8.28 11.40 -11.48
C VAL A 119 8.33 12.78 -12.13
N THR A 120 8.59 12.86 -13.43
CA THR A 120 8.62 14.13 -14.16
C THR A 120 7.26 14.83 -14.12
N ASP A 121 6.18 14.08 -14.32
CA ASP A 121 4.81 14.58 -14.22
C ASP A 121 4.50 15.14 -12.81
N VAL A 122 4.75 14.35 -11.76
CA VAL A 122 4.50 14.75 -10.37
C VAL A 122 5.29 16.00 -10.00
N VAL A 123 6.56 16.10 -10.40
CA VAL A 123 7.38 17.29 -10.11
C VAL A 123 6.83 18.53 -10.82
N ALA A 124 6.42 18.40 -12.08
CA ALA A 124 5.85 19.51 -12.85
C ALA A 124 4.51 19.98 -12.26
N GLU A 125 3.60 19.05 -11.99
CA GLU A 125 2.28 19.33 -11.42
C GLU A 125 2.39 19.92 -10.02
N THR A 126 3.24 19.36 -9.16
CA THR A 126 3.48 19.87 -7.80
C THR A 126 3.99 21.31 -7.84
N ARG A 127 4.95 21.62 -8.73
CA ARG A 127 5.44 22.99 -8.91
C ARG A 127 4.34 23.96 -9.35
N ALA A 128 3.48 23.54 -10.28
CA ALA A 128 2.35 24.34 -10.72
C ALA A 128 1.36 24.62 -9.57
N ARG A 129 1.02 23.60 -8.78
CA ARG A 129 0.12 23.73 -7.62
C ARG A 129 0.71 24.63 -6.53
N LEU A 130 2.00 24.50 -6.23
CA LEU A 130 2.70 25.35 -5.27
C LEU A 130 2.76 26.81 -5.74
N ALA A 131 3.02 27.05 -7.03
CA ALA A 131 3.04 28.40 -7.59
C ALA A 131 1.65 29.09 -7.52
N ALA A 132 0.58 28.31 -7.66
CA ALA A 132 -0.78 28.80 -7.50
C ALA A 132 -1.16 29.04 -6.02
N LEU A 133 -0.77 28.13 -5.12
CA LEU A 133 -1.11 28.19 -3.69
C LEU A 133 -0.29 29.25 -2.93
N LYS A 134 1.00 29.42 -3.29
CA LYS A 134 1.96 30.31 -2.61
C LYS A 134 2.03 30.12 -1.08
N PRO A 135 2.16 28.87 -0.59
CA PRO A 135 2.19 28.60 0.84
C PRO A 135 3.39 29.29 1.50
N GLN A 136 3.19 29.81 2.70
CA GLN A 136 4.23 30.43 3.53
C GLN A 136 4.67 29.51 4.68
N SER A 137 3.94 28.43 4.92
CA SER A 137 4.20 27.44 5.97
C SER A 137 3.79 26.02 5.55
N ALA A 138 4.25 25.03 6.31
CA ALA A 138 3.79 23.64 6.14
C ALA A 138 2.29 23.49 6.47
N ASP A 139 1.75 24.33 7.35
CA ASP A 139 0.34 24.29 7.71
C ASP A 139 -0.55 24.80 6.58
N ASP A 140 -0.08 25.76 5.76
CA ASP A 140 -0.77 26.16 4.53
C ASP A 140 -0.95 24.98 3.57
N ILE A 141 0.00 24.03 3.54
CA ILE A 141 -0.13 22.79 2.77
C ILE A 141 -1.21 21.88 3.37
N ARG A 142 -1.21 21.69 4.69
CA ARG A 142 -2.20 20.85 5.40
C ARG A 142 -3.62 21.38 5.20
N HIS A 143 -3.77 22.71 5.24
CA HIS A 143 -5.03 23.42 5.12
C HIS A 143 -5.42 23.79 3.68
N ALA A 144 -4.65 23.37 2.67
CA ALA A 144 -4.92 23.71 1.26
C ALA A 144 -6.24 23.12 0.72
N GLY A 145 -6.88 22.20 1.46
CA GLY A 145 -8.14 21.55 1.07
C GLY A 145 -8.02 20.59 -0.11
N ARG A 146 -6.78 20.30 -0.55
CA ARG A 146 -6.46 19.36 -1.64
C ARG A 146 -5.03 18.84 -1.51
N GLN A 147 -4.75 17.71 -2.15
CA GLN A 147 -3.37 17.23 -2.33
C GLN A 147 -2.56 18.20 -3.21
N ILE A 148 -1.35 18.53 -2.76
CA ILE A 148 -0.41 19.38 -3.49
C ILE A 148 0.57 18.55 -4.31
N VAL A 149 1.02 17.42 -3.77
CA VAL A 149 1.80 16.42 -4.51
C VAL A 149 0.86 15.37 -5.05
N ASP A 150 0.70 15.34 -6.37
CA ASP A 150 -0.16 14.37 -7.04
C ASP A 150 0.16 14.33 -8.55
N PHE A 151 -0.41 13.35 -9.24
CA PHE A 151 -0.36 13.29 -10.69
C PHE A 151 -1.17 14.42 -11.33
N SER A 152 -0.73 14.83 -12.52
CA SER A 152 -1.54 15.64 -13.42
C SER A 152 -2.78 14.87 -13.90
N GLU A 153 -3.81 15.59 -14.31
CA GLU A 153 -5.03 14.95 -14.84
C GLU A 153 -4.74 14.03 -16.05
N PRO A 154 -3.92 14.43 -17.04
CA PRO A 154 -3.50 13.52 -18.12
C PRO A 154 -2.83 12.24 -17.62
N MET A 155 -1.96 12.33 -16.62
CA MET A 155 -1.27 11.16 -16.06
C MET A 155 -2.26 10.24 -15.31
N ARG A 156 -3.22 10.78 -14.57
CA ARG A 156 -4.28 9.98 -13.94
C ARG A 156 -5.09 9.19 -14.97
N VAL A 157 -5.41 9.78 -16.11
CA VAL A 157 -6.12 9.08 -17.20
C VAL A 157 -5.29 7.89 -17.71
N LYS A 158 -3.99 8.10 -17.94
CA LYS A 158 -3.05 7.04 -18.33
C LYS A 158 -2.98 5.92 -17.29
N LEU A 159 -2.83 6.28 -16.01
CA LEU A 159 -2.80 5.33 -14.89
C LEU A 159 -4.10 4.56 -14.72
N GLY A 160 -5.26 5.20 -14.94
CA GLY A 160 -6.55 4.53 -14.94
C GLY A 160 -6.61 3.43 -16.00
N GLY A 161 -6.03 3.66 -17.19
CA GLY A 161 -5.88 2.64 -18.23
C GLY A 161 -4.99 1.48 -17.77
N LEU A 162 -3.83 1.79 -17.19
CA LEU A 162 -2.91 0.78 -16.66
C LEU A 162 -3.56 -0.08 -15.57
N ARG A 163 -4.21 0.54 -14.58
CA ARG A 163 -4.87 -0.18 -13.47
C ARG A 163 -5.96 -1.13 -13.97
N ARG A 164 -6.75 -0.71 -14.97
CA ARG A 164 -7.75 -1.60 -15.61
C ARG A 164 -7.09 -2.80 -16.28
N PHE A 165 -6.01 -2.56 -17.03
CA PHE A 165 -5.26 -3.62 -17.68
C PHE A 165 -4.65 -4.61 -16.68
N LEU A 166 -3.98 -4.14 -15.63
CA LEU A 166 -3.40 -5.00 -14.58
C LEU A 166 -4.49 -5.80 -13.86
N HIS A 167 -5.65 -5.18 -13.62
CA HIS A 167 -6.77 -5.88 -13.03
C HIS A 167 -7.29 -7.04 -13.89
N GLU A 168 -7.41 -6.85 -15.19
CA GLU A 168 -7.88 -7.89 -16.11
C GLU A 168 -6.85 -8.99 -16.35
N ASN A 169 -5.58 -8.62 -16.53
CA ASN A 169 -4.54 -9.53 -17.01
C ASN A 169 -3.67 -10.13 -15.89
N MET A 170 -3.63 -9.51 -14.70
CA MET A 170 -2.83 -9.97 -13.57
C MET A 170 -3.68 -10.34 -12.36
N TYR A 171 -4.42 -9.40 -11.76
CA TYR A 171 -5.09 -9.68 -10.48
C TYR A 171 -6.23 -10.70 -10.58
N ARG A 172 -6.88 -10.83 -11.75
CA ARG A 172 -7.91 -11.85 -11.99
C ARG A 172 -7.35 -13.21 -12.39
N HIS A 173 -6.03 -13.32 -12.58
CA HIS A 173 -5.41 -14.57 -12.96
C HIS A 173 -5.64 -15.66 -11.89
N TYR A 174 -6.01 -16.88 -12.31
CA TYR A 174 -6.46 -17.93 -11.39
C TYR A 174 -5.41 -18.29 -10.32
N ARG A 175 -4.12 -18.19 -10.64
CA ARG A 175 -3.01 -18.43 -9.70
C ARG A 175 -3.00 -17.41 -8.57
N ILE A 176 -3.22 -16.13 -8.88
CA ILE A 176 -3.29 -15.04 -7.90
C ILE A 176 -4.55 -15.19 -7.03
N ASN A 177 -5.69 -15.48 -7.66
CA ASN A 177 -6.94 -15.73 -6.94
C ASN A 177 -6.86 -16.93 -5.99
N ARG A 178 -6.17 -18.01 -6.39
CA ARG A 178 -5.95 -19.18 -5.55
C ARG A 178 -5.09 -18.84 -4.33
N ALA A 179 -3.96 -18.15 -4.53
CA ALA A 179 -3.09 -17.72 -3.43
C ALA A 179 -3.84 -16.80 -2.45
N ARG A 180 -4.58 -15.81 -2.96
CA ARG A 180 -5.41 -14.89 -2.14
C ARG A 180 -6.48 -15.64 -1.35
N SER A 181 -7.15 -16.62 -1.97
CA SER A 181 -8.16 -17.45 -1.29
C SER A 181 -7.57 -18.27 -0.15
N GLN A 182 -6.37 -18.84 -0.35
CA GLN A 182 -5.65 -19.59 0.68
C GLN A 182 -5.24 -18.69 1.84
N ALA A 183 -4.64 -17.54 1.57
CA ALA A 183 -4.24 -16.57 2.61
C ALA A 183 -5.44 -16.09 3.43
N LYS A 184 -6.56 -15.76 2.77
CA LYS A 184 -7.80 -15.34 3.47
C LYS A 184 -8.32 -16.43 4.41
N ARG A 185 -8.27 -17.69 4.00
CA ARG A 185 -8.69 -18.84 4.81
C ARG A 185 -7.80 -18.99 6.04
N MET A 186 -6.48 -18.99 5.82
CA MET A 186 -5.48 -19.09 6.88
C MET A 186 -5.66 -18.03 7.95
N VAL A 187 -5.74 -16.75 7.57
CA VAL A 187 -5.89 -15.64 8.52
C VAL A 187 -7.18 -15.76 9.32
N ARG A 188 -8.29 -16.12 8.67
CA ARG A 188 -9.59 -16.31 9.33
C ARG A 188 -9.55 -17.46 10.33
N ASP A 189 -8.98 -18.58 9.94
CA ASP A 189 -8.93 -19.77 10.77
C ASP A 189 -7.98 -19.54 11.97
N LEU A 190 -6.82 -18.90 11.76
CA LEU A 190 -5.93 -18.45 12.85
C LEU A 190 -6.66 -17.51 13.82
N PHE A 191 -7.35 -16.49 13.30
CA PHE A 191 -8.14 -15.58 14.14
C PHE A 191 -9.18 -16.33 14.96
N GLY A 192 -9.94 -17.22 14.32
CA GLY A 192 -10.98 -17.99 14.99
C GLY A 192 -10.43 -18.85 16.13
N LEU A 193 -9.30 -19.53 15.90
CA LEU A 193 -8.66 -20.37 16.90
C LEU A 193 -8.11 -19.55 18.07
N PHE A 194 -7.29 -18.52 17.83
CA PHE A 194 -6.73 -17.70 18.90
C PHE A 194 -7.78 -16.90 19.68
N PHE A 195 -8.91 -16.57 19.07
CA PHE A 195 -10.01 -15.89 19.75
C PHE A 195 -10.80 -16.83 20.67
N ALA A 196 -11.02 -18.07 20.22
CA ALA A 196 -11.72 -19.09 20.98
C ALA A 196 -10.86 -19.68 22.12
N GLU A 197 -9.58 -19.91 21.85
CA GLU A 197 -8.61 -20.57 22.74
C GLU A 197 -7.41 -19.63 22.99
N PRO A 198 -7.58 -18.50 23.70
CA PRO A 198 -6.53 -17.52 23.92
C PRO A 198 -5.29 -18.07 24.66
N GLU A 199 -5.42 -19.17 25.38
CA GLU A 199 -4.37 -19.88 26.10
C GLU A 199 -3.27 -20.49 25.20
N ILE A 200 -3.51 -20.58 23.89
CA ILE A 200 -2.51 -21.07 22.94
C ILE A 200 -1.67 -19.94 22.33
N LEU A 201 -2.03 -18.67 22.60
CA LEU A 201 -1.18 -17.53 22.24
C LEU A 201 0.14 -17.59 23.04
N PRO A 202 1.23 -16.98 22.56
CA PRO A 202 2.42 -16.83 23.39
C PRO A 202 2.13 -16.03 24.67
N ASP A 203 2.80 -16.37 25.78
CA ASP A 203 2.56 -15.79 27.12
C ASP A 203 2.54 -14.25 27.15
N GLU A 204 3.41 -13.61 26.37
CA GLU A 204 3.48 -12.15 26.27
C GLU A 204 2.18 -11.53 25.72
N TRP A 205 1.48 -12.24 24.83
CA TRP A 205 0.20 -11.82 24.25
C TRP A 205 -0.96 -12.18 25.17
N GLN A 206 -0.91 -13.35 25.83
CA GLN A 206 -1.89 -13.71 26.86
C GLN A 206 -1.93 -12.69 28.00
N ASN A 207 -0.77 -12.18 28.42
CA ASN A 207 -0.71 -11.15 29.46
C ASN A 207 -1.45 -9.86 29.07
N ARG A 208 -1.57 -9.54 27.77
CA ARG A 208 -2.31 -8.37 27.27
C ARG A 208 -3.83 -8.55 27.28
N LEU A 209 -4.31 -9.77 27.55
CA LEU A 209 -5.74 -10.11 27.65
C LEU A 209 -6.31 -9.94 29.07
N LYS A 210 -5.46 -9.80 30.10
CA LYS A 210 -5.90 -9.74 31.49
C LYS A 210 -6.87 -8.57 31.74
N GLY A 211 -8.07 -8.89 32.22
CA GLY A 211 -9.11 -7.89 32.55
C GLY A 211 -9.83 -7.28 31.35
N GLY A 212 -9.68 -7.85 30.14
CA GLY A 212 -10.32 -7.37 28.91
C GLY A 212 -11.64 -8.07 28.58
N ASP A 213 -12.47 -7.40 27.79
CA ASP A 213 -13.66 -7.96 27.14
C ASP A 213 -13.32 -8.64 25.79
N ASP A 214 -14.34 -9.14 25.10
CA ASP A 214 -14.18 -9.76 23.78
C ASP A 214 -13.63 -8.78 22.73
N ALA A 215 -13.94 -7.49 22.82
CA ALA A 215 -13.39 -6.49 21.92
C ALA A 215 -11.87 -6.32 22.12
N ARG A 216 -11.41 -6.29 23.38
CA ARG A 216 -9.98 -6.28 23.71
C ARG A 216 -9.31 -7.57 23.24
N ARG A 217 -9.95 -8.72 23.42
CA ARG A 217 -9.43 -10.00 22.93
C ARG A 217 -9.25 -9.99 21.41
N ALA A 218 -10.27 -9.58 20.67
CA ALA A 218 -10.21 -9.48 19.22
C ALA A 218 -9.06 -8.56 18.77
N ARG A 219 -8.85 -7.43 19.46
CA ARG A 219 -7.73 -6.52 19.17
C ARG A 219 -6.37 -7.19 19.36
N VAL A 220 -6.15 -7.85 20.50
CA VAL A 220 -4.87 -8.53 20.79
C VAL A 220 -4.59 -9.63 19.78
N VAL A 221 -5.60 -10.42 19.40
CA VAL A 221 -5.47 -11.44 18.36
C VAL A 221 -5.15 -10.82 16.99
N CYS A 222 -5.85 -9.74 16.61
CA CYS A 222 -5.54 -9.00 15.38
C CYS A 222 -4.11 -8.47 15.36
N ASP A 223 -3.64 -7.88 16.46
CA ASP A 223 -2.29 -7.32 16.57
C ASP A 223 -1.23 -8.42 16.50
N TYR A 224 -1.48 -9.58 17.12
CA TYR A 224 -0.60 -10.74 17.02
C TYR A 224 -0.51 -11.28 15.59
N ILE A 225 -1.64 -11.49 14.92
CA ILE A 225 -1.70 -11.97 13.53
C ILE A 225 -1.07 -10.95 12.58
N ALA A 226 -1.36 -9.66 12.73
CA ALA A 226 -0.80 -8.59 11.91
C ALA A 226 0.72 -8.43 12.11
N GLY A 227 1.25 -8.84 13.26
CA GLY A 227 2.69 -8.89 13.54
C GLY A 227 3.42 -10.08 12.89
N MET A 228 2.71 -11.03 12.28
CA MET A 228 3.32 -12.19 11.64
C MET A 228 3.86 -11.84 10.25
N THR A 229 5.02 -12.42 9.91
CA THR A 229 5.42 -12.53 8.50
C THR A 229 4.65 -13.66 7.82
N ASP A 230 4.47 -13.61 6.49
CA ASP A 230 3.81 -14.66 5.71
C ASP A 230 4.35 -16.07 6.04
N ARG A 231 5.69 -16.21 6.08
CA ARG A 231 6.35 -17.49 6.39
C ARG A 231 6.11 -17.94 7.83
N TYR A 232 5.90 -17.02 8.77
CA TYR A 232 5.53 -17.37 10.13
C TYR A 232 4.06 -17.81 10.19
N ALA A 233 3.14 -17.03 9.60
CA ALA A 233 1.71 -17.35 9.57
C ALA A 233 1.44 -18.72 8.93
N ILE A 234 2.12 -19.05 7.82
CA ILE A 234 2.02 -20.37 7.16
C ILE A 234 2.45 -21.49 8.11
N ARG A 235 3.63 -21.36 8.73
CA ARG A 235 4.16 -22.39 9.65
C ARG A 235 3.30 -22.55 10.90
N GLU A 236 2.79 -21.43 11.42
CA GLU A 236 1.94 -21.45 12.60
C GLU A 236 0.59 -22.10 12.29
N TYR A 237 0.02 -21.81 11.12
CA TYR A 237 -1.17 -22.50 10.63
C TYR A 237 -0.91 -24.00 10.46
N GLU A 238 0.21 -24.40 9.86
CA GLU A 238 0.57 -25.80 9.72
C GLU A 238 0.69 -26.51 11.08
N ARG A 239 1.32 -25.89 12.08
CA ARG A 239 1.45 -26.46 13.43
C ARG A 239 0.13 -26.65 14.15
N LEU A 240 -0.76 -25.67 14.03
CA LEU A 240 -2.03 -25.64 14.78
C LEU A 240 -3.12 -26.48 14.12
N PHE A 241 -3.09 -26.63 12.79
CA PHE A 241 -4.16 -27.29 12.03
C PHE A 241 -3.74 -28.61 11.37
N SER A 242 -2.46 -28.98 11.36
CA SER A 242 -2.02 -30.28 10.86
C SER A 242 -2.04 -31.34 11.95
N VAL A 243 -2.48 -32.54 11.59
CA VAL A 243 -2.46 -33.73 12.45
C VAL A 243 -1.05 -34.35 12.46
N GLY A 244 -0.06 -33.61 12.97
CA GLY A 244 1.29 -34.09 13.26
C GLY A 244 1.58 -33.93 14.75
N PRO A 245 2.53 -34.68 15.34
CA PRO A 245 2.81 -34.56 16.76
C PRO A 245 3.21 -33.12 17.07
N ALA A 246 2.38 -32.46 17.87
CA ALA A 246 2.67 -31.16 18.43
C ALA A 246 3.80 -31.38 19.45
N LEU A 247 5.06 -31.20 19.01
CA LEU A 247 6.28 -30.89 19.77
C LEU A 247 7.48 -30.84 18.81
#